data_AF-A0AAU7QEI6-F1
#
_entry.id   AF-A0AAU7QEI6-F1
#
_cell.length_a   1.000
_cell.length_b   1.000
_cell.length_c   1.000
_cell.angle_alpha   90.00
_cell.angle_beta   90.00
_cell.angle_gamma   90.00
#
_symmetry.space_group_name_H-M   'P 1'
#
loop_
_entity.id
_entity.type
_entity.pdbx_description
1 polymer ?
#
loop_
_entity_poly.entity_id
_entity_poly.type
_entity_poly.pdbx_seq_one_letter_code
_entity_poly.pdbx_strand_id
1 'polypeptide(L)'
;MSAGVEYIRVTADSLGQRLKALLDGGGRMQMAYAWFPTPEAPEVRYLVATGPGAPLHMWICGTDGGHLPSLARVSPLVGLV
;
A
#
# COMPACT_ATOMS: atom_id res chain seq x y z
N MET A 1 -0.47 18.56 15.12
CA MET A 1 0.64 17.95 14.37
C MET A 1 0.03 17.22 13.18
N SER A 2 0.15 17.75 11.97
CA SER A 2 -0.25 17.01 10.78
C SER A 2 0.73 15.85 10.61
N ALA A 3 0.28 14.62 10.87
CA ALA A 3 1.06 13.44 10.51
C ALA A 3 1.31 13.50 9.00
N GLY A 4 2.57 13.68 8.60
CA GLY A 4 2.95 13.71 7.20
C GLY A 4 2.63 12.37 6.51
N VAL A 5 2.44 12.42 5.20
CA VAL A 5 2.35 11.23 4.36
C VAL A 5 3.61 11.16 3.51
N GLU A 6 4.35 10.05 3.64
CA GLU A 6 5.52 9.77 2.80
C GLU A 6 5.11 8.97 1.57
N TYR A 7 5.41 9.48 0.38
CA TYR A 7 5.08 8.82 -0.88
C TYR A 7 6.24 7.95 -1.34
N ILE A 8 5.99 6.65 -1.50
CA ILE A 8 7.01 5.66 -1.82
C ILE A 8 6.59 4.95 -3.09
N ARG A 9 7.41 5.01 -4.14
CA ARG A 9 7.19 4.18 -5.34
C ARG A 9 7.61 2.74 -5.06
N VAL A 10 6.75 1.81 -5.46
CA VAL A 10 6.97 0.37 -5.32
C VAL A 10 6.64 -0.32 -6.64
N THR A 11 7.24 -1.49 -6.86
CA THR A 11 6.91 -2.37 -7.99
C THR A 11 5.99 -3.50 -7.54
N ALA A 12 5.26 -4.09 -8.48
CA ALA A 12 4.39 -5.23 -8.23
C ALA A 12 5.12 -6.38 -7.51
N ASP A 13 6.34 -6.69 -7.97
CA ASP A 13 7.19 -7.75 -7.41
C ASP A 13 7.63 -7.46 -5.96
N SER A 14 7.81 -6.19 -5.62
CA SER A 14 8.24 -5.78 -4.27
C SER A 14 7.09 -5.71 -3.25
N LEU A 15 5.83 -5.69 -3.70
CA LEU A 15 4.67 -5.49 -2.82
C LEU A 15 4.55 -6.57 -1.74
N GLY A 16 4.74 -7.84 -2.11
CA GLY A 16 4.63 -8.95 -1.15
C GLY A 16 5.66 -8.88 -0.05
N GLN A 17 6.94 -8.65 -0.41
CA GLN A 17 8.03 -8.53 0.56
C GLN A 17 7.83 -7.31 1.47
N ARG A 18 7.42 -6.17 0.91
CA ARG A 18 7.14 -4.94 1.68
C ARG A 18 5.99 -5.12 2.64
N LEU A 19 4.91 -5.78 2.21
CA LEU A 19 3.77 -6.08 3.08
C LEU A 19 4.20 -6.99 4.24
N LYS A 20 5.00 -8.02 3.97
CA LYS A 20 5.52 -8.89 5.02
C LYS A 20 6.34 -8.08 6.04
N ALA A 21 7.28 -7.25 5.58
CA ALA A 21 8.09 -6.42 6.47
C ALA A 21 7.25 -5.42 7.29
N LEU A 22 6.21 -4.85 6.68
CA LEU A 22 5.25 -3.99 7.38
C LEU A 22 4.57 -4.73 8.53
N LEU A 23 4.03 -5.93 8.26
CA LEU A 23 3.30 -6.73 9.24
C LEU A 23 4.23 -7.26 10.34
N ASP A 24 5.42 -7.75 9.97
CA ASP A 24 6.45 -8.18 10.93
C ASP A 24 6.87 -7.02 11.86
N GLY A 25 6.82 -5.78 11.36
CA GLY A 25 7.07 -4.55 12.13
C GLY A 25 5.89 -4.05 12.96
N GLY A 26 4.76 -4.77 12.99
CA GLY A 26 3.54 -4.35 13.69
C GLY A 26 2.74 -3.26 12.99
N GLY A 27 3.10 -2.94 11.74
CA GLY A 27 2.35 -2.05 10.87
C GLY A 27 1.11 -2.73 10.28
N ARG A 28 0.30 -1.95 9.57
CA ARG A 28 -0.93 -2.44 8.95
C ARG A 28 -1.32 -1.63 7.71
N MET A 29 -2.02 -2.28 6.80
CA MET A 29 -2.71 -1.57 5.71
C MET A 29 -3.91 -0.81 6.27
N GLN A 30 -4.15 0.40 5.77
CA GLN A 30 -5.29 1.24 6.16
C GLN A 30 -6.28 1.42 5.02
N MET A 31 -5.79 1.53 3.78
CA MET A 31 -6.64 1.74 2.61
C MET A 31 -5.89 1.32 1.35
N ALA A 32 -6.63 0.91 0.32
CA ALA A 32 -6.12 0.78 -1.04
C ALA A 32 -7.12 1.38 -2.03
N TYR A 33 -6.64 2.10 -3.03
CA TYR A 33 -7.48 2.65 -4.10
C TYR A 33 -6.72 2.73 -5.42
N ALA A 34 -7.44 2.60 -6.53
CA ALA A 34 -6.89 2.87 -7.85
C ALA A 34 -6.91 4.38 -8.14
N TRP A 35 -5.86 4.86 -8.78
CA TRP A 35 -5.72 6.24 -9.24
C TRP A 35 -5.24 6.25 -10.69
N PHE A 36 -5.84 7.09 -11.51
CA PHE A 36 -5.51 7.23 -12.93
C PHE A 36 -4.93 8.63 -13.15
N PRO A 37 -3.62 8.85 -12.89
CA PRO A 37 -2.99 10.13 -13.16
C PRO A 37 -3.07 10.49 -14.66
N THR A 38 -3.00 9.48 -15.53
CA THR A 38 -3.44 9.53 -16.92
C THR A 38 -4.29 8.28 -17.23
N PRO A 39 -5.16 8.31 -18.26
CA PRO A 39 -6.00 7.15 -18.61
C PRO A 39 -5.20 5.87 -18.93
N GLU A 40 -3.98 6.02 -19.45
CA GLU A 40 -3.12 4.92 -19.93
C GLU A 40 -2.18 4.37 -18.86
N ALA A 41 -2.09 5.02 -17.68
CA ALA A 41 -1.15 4.66 -16.62
C ALA A 41 -1.87 4.51 -15.28
N PRO A 42 -2.65 3.43 -15.05
CA PRO A 42 -3.28 3.19 -13.77
C PRO A 42 -2.23 2.89 -12.70
N GLU A 43 -2.42 3.47 -11.53
CA GLU A 43 -1.68 3.18 -10.31
C GLU A 43 -2.63 2.63 -9.24
N VAL A 44 -2.15 1.71 -8.41
CA VAL A 44 -2.80 1.39 -7.14
C VAL A 44 -2.00 2.01 -6.01
N ARG A 45 -2.72 2.73 -5.14
CA ARG A 45 -2.16 3.44 -3.99
C ARG A 45 -2.60 2.76 -2.71
N TYR A 46 -1.63 2.44 -1.88
CA TYR A 46 -1.81 1.75 -0.62
C TYR A 46 -1.39 2.67 0.52
N LEU A 47 -2.33 3.01 1.40
CA LEU A 47 -2.04 3.76 2.61
C LEU A 47 -1.71 2.77 3.72
N VAL A 48 -0.51 2.88 4.29
CA VAL A 48 -0.03 2.01 5.37
C VAL A 48 0.37 2.83 6.59
N ALA A 49 0.10 2.27 7.76
CA ALA A 49 0.62 2.75 9.02
C ALA A 49 1.76 1.83 9.45
N THR A 50 2.97 2.37 9.61
CA THR A 50 4.16 1.60 10.00
C THR A 50 4.26 1.37 11.51
N GLY A 51 3.59 2.19 12.30
CA GLY A 51 3.52 2.05 13.76
C GLY A 51 2.84 3.26 14.43
N PRO A 52 2.56 3.21 15.74
CA PRO A 52 2.00 4.34 16.48
C PRO A 52 2.92 5.57 16.42
N GLY A 53 2.37 6.73 16.06
CA GLY A 53 3.11 7.99 16.01
C GLY A 53 4.06 8.16 14.81
N ALA A 54 4.19 7.15 13.95
CA ALA A 54 4.96 7.24 12.71
C ALA A 54 4.15 7.93 11.59
N PRO A 55 4.82 8.59 10.62
CA PRO A 55 4.18 9.04 9.39
C PRO A 55 3.48 7.89 8.66
N LEU A 56 2.39 8.19 7.97
CA LEU A 56 1.76 7.22 7.08
C LEU A 56 2.60 7.11 5.80
N HIS A 57 2.70 5.91 5.23
CA HIS A 57 3.31 5.77 3.91
C HIS A 57 2.21 5.53 2.88
N MET A 58 2.32 6.23 1.75
CA MET A 58 1.54 5.99 0.55
C MET A 58 2.41 5.21 -0.43
N TRP A 59 2.18 3.92 -0.57
CA TRP A 59 2.85 3.13 -1.60
C TRP A 59 2.15 3.32 -2.92
N ILE A 60 2.88 3.78 -3.93
CA ILE A 60 2.39 3.99 -5.28
C ILE A 60 2.94 2.88 -6.15
N CYS A 61 2.05 2.01 -6.64
CA CYS A 61 2.41 0.91 -7.52
C CYS A 61 1.79 1.14 -8.90
N GLY A 62 2.62 1.16 -9.95
CA GLY A 62 2.12 1.06 -11.31
C GLY A 62 1.50 -0.31 -11.58
N THR A 63 0.56 -0.36 -12.51
CA THR A 63 -0.06 -1.62 -12.97
C THR A 63 0.63 -2.10 -14.25
N ASP A 64 1.83 -2.69 -14.12
CA ASP A 64 2.55 -3.23 -15.27
C ASP A 64 1.71 -4.34 -15.94
N GLY A 65 1.13 -4.05 -17.11
CA GLY A 65 0.22 -4.96 -17.80
C GLY A 65 -1.19 -5.07 -17.18
N GLY A 66 -1.60 -4.12 -16.32
CA GLY A 66 -2.96 -4.07 -15.76
C GLY A 66 -3.23 -5.05 -14.62
N HIS A 67 -2.22 -5.76 -14.12
CA HIS A 67 -2.37 -6.76 -13.07
C HIS A 67 -1.48 -6.45 -11.86
N LEU A 68 -1.99 -6.75 -10.66
CA LEU A 68 -1.24 -6.65 -9.41
C LEU A 68 -1.54 -7.85 -8.49
N PRO A 69 -0.57 -8.27 -7.67
CA PRO A 69 -0.81 -9.29 -6.67
C PRO A 69 -1.83 -8.82 -5.65
N SER A 70 -2.80 -9.69 -5.32
CA SER A 70 -3.79 -9.39 -4.29
C SER A 70 -3.16 -9.43 -2.90
N LEU A 71 -3.25 -8.32 -2.18
CA LEU A 71 -2.79 -8.19 -0.79
C LEU A 71 -3.87 -8.56 0.24
N ALA A 72 -5.13 -8.68 -0.20
CA ALA A 72 -6.28 -8.83 0.68
C ALA A 72 -6.26 -10.13 1.50
N ARG A 73 -5.60 -11.19 1.00
CA ARG A 73 -5.47 -12.46 1.73
C ARG A 73 -4.50 -12.38 2.91
N VAL A 74 -3.60 -11.40 2.91
CA VAL A 74 -2.51 -11.26 3.90
C VAL A 74 -2.77 -10.09 4.84
N SER A 75 -3.34 -9.00 4.34
CA SER A 75 -3.73 -7.83 5.14
C SER A 75 -5.14 -7.39 4.76
N PRO A 76 -6.19 -8.04 5.28
CA PRO A 76 -7.56 -7.62 5.03
C PRO A 76 -7.79 -6.21 5.59
N LEU A 77 -8.35 -5.33 4.77
CA LEU A 77 -8.64 -3.93 5.14
C LEU A 77 -9.76 -3.81 6.18
N VAL A 78 -10.63 -4.81 6.21
CA VAL A 78 -11.70 -4.97 7.18
C VAL A 78 -11.36 -6.24 7.96
N GLY A 79 -11.18 -6.11 9.28
CA GLY A 79 -10.99 -7.29 10.12
C GLY A 79 -12.18 -8.25 9.93
N LEU A 80 -11.88 -9.53 9.72
CA LEU A 80 -12.90 -10.55 9.96
C LEU A 80 -13.28 -10.43 11.43
N VAL A 81 -14.51 -9.98 11.65
CA VAL A 81 -15.15 -9.85 12.96
C VAL A 81 -15.25 -11.22 13.61
#